data_AF-A0A3Q3IM05-F1
#
_entry.id   AF-A0A3Q3IM05-F1
#
_cell.length_a   1.000
_cell.length_b   1.000
_cell.length_c   1.000
_cell.angle_alpha   90.00
_cell.angle_beta   90.00
_cell.angle_gamma   90.00
#
_symmetry.space_group_name_H-M   'P 1'
#
loop_
_entity.id
_entity.type
_entity.pdbx_description
1 polymer ?
#
loop_
_entity_poly.entity_id
_entity_poly.type
_entity_poly.pdbx_seq_one_letter_code
_entity_poly.pdbx_strand_id
1 'polypeptide(L)'
;MFDHFCFYHLLEMVVWSLGLGAVGAALAGIFLANTNLCLPKVAKASLQYLEDADLCSTVDNDKVIKAKSLWEKTGAVVMAEASELSSLKPQLEELGVPLVAVVKEDVGAEIRDFRPHFAGDIYVDKKKHFYGPLQRRMGALGLIRLGVWQNFIRAWRSGYQGNLNGEGFILGGVFVIGPGDQGILLEHREKEFGDKVNTADVLEAVKKILPGK
;
A
#
# COMPACT_ATOMS: atom_id res chain seq x y z
N MET A 1 -22.61 31.93 -54.71
CA MET A 1 -22.06 30.56 -54.75
C MET A 1 -20.73 30.42 -53.98
N PHE A 2 -20.40 31.35 -53.07
CA PHE A 2 -19.15 31.31 -52.28
C PHE A 2 -19.41 30.93 -50.80
N ASP A 3 -20.60 31.24 -50.26
CA ASP A 3 -20.90 31.00 -48.84
C ASP A 3 -21.11 29.53 -48.47
N HIS A 4 -21.70 28.74 -49.36
CA HIS A 4 -21.99 27.33 -49.08
C HIS A 4 -20.70 26.48 -49.01
N PHE A 5 -19.70 26.80 -49.83
CA PHE A 5 -18.43 26.07 -49.86
C PHE A 5 -17.58 26.34 -48.60
N CYS A 6 -17.51 27.60 -48.16
CA CYS A 6 -16.82 27.97 -46.92
C CYS A 6 -17.50 27.38 -45.67
N PHE A 7 -18.83 27.29 -45.65
CA PHE A 7 -19.57 26.72 -44.51
C PHE A 7 -19.33 25.21 -44.36
N TYR A 8 -19.32 24.45 -45.45
CA TYR A 8 -19.01 23.02 -45.42
C TYR A 8 -17.58 22.75 -44.98
N HIS A 9 -16.62 23.53 -45.48
CA HIS A 9 -15.21 23.39 -45.11
C HIS A 9 -14.96 23.75 -43.63
N LEU A 10 -15.71 24.72 -43.08
CA LEU A 10 -15.68 25.07 -41.66
C LEU A 10 -16.23 23.94 -40.77
N LEU A 11 -17.38 23.36 -41.15
CA LEU A 11 -17.96 22.21 -40.45
C LEU A 11 -17.04 21.00 -40.48
N GLU A 12 -16.38 20.74 -41.62
CA GLU A 12 -15.42 19.65 -41.75
C GLU A 12 -14.23 19.86 -40.79
N MET A 13 -13.62 21.05 -40.78
CA MET A 13 -12.52 21.37 -39.87
C MET A 13 -12.92 21.27 -38.39
N VAL A 14 -14.15 21.64 -38.04
CA VAL A 14 -14.70 21.49 -36.67
C VAL A 14 -14.89 20.02 -36.31
N VAL A 15 -15.43 19.20 -37.21
CA VAL A 15 -15.60 17.76 -36.98
C VAL A 15 -14.25 17.04 -36.87
N TRP A 16 -13.28 17.38 -37.72
CA TRP A 16 -11.92 16.83 -37.67
C TRP A 16 -11.19 17.23 -36.40
N SER A 17 -11.31 18.49 -35.95
CA SER A 17 -10.68 18.96 -34.71
C SER A 17 -11.31 18.36 -33.45
N LEU A 18 -12.64 18.22 -33.40
CA LEU A 18 -13.34 17.52 -32.32
C LEU A 18 -13.02 16.02 -32.32
N GLY A 19 -12.93 15.38 -33.49
CA GLY A 19 -12.57 13.96 -33.63
C GLY A 19 -11.14 13.66 -33.18
N LEU A 20 -10.15 14.47 -33.63
CA LEU A 20 -8.77 14.36 -33.17
C LEU A 20 -8.64 14.66 -31.67
N GLY A 21 -9.36 15.65 -31.16
CA GLY A 21 -9.41 15.96 -29.73
C GLY A 21 -9.97 14.80 -28.90
N ALA A 22 -11.05 14.16 -29.36
CA ALA A 22 -11.66 13.02 -28.70
C ALA A 22 -10.76 11.78 -28.70
N VAL A 23 -10.08 11.49 -29.83
CA VAL A 23 -9.11 10.39 -29.91
C VAL A 23 -7.90 10.65 -29.01
N GLY A 24 -7.38 11.89 -28.99
CA GLY A 24 -6.30 12.29 -28.09
C GLY A 24 -6.69 12.13 -26.62
N ALA A 25 -7.89 12.56 -26.23
CA ALA A 25 -8.42 12.41 -24.88
C ALA A 25 -8.65 10.93 -24.50
N ALA A 26 -9.13 10.10 -25.44
CA ALA A 26 -9.32 8.68 -25.22
C ALA A 26 -7.99 7.94 -25.04
N LEU A 27 -6.98 8.24 -25.87
CA LEU A 27 -5.63 7.66 -25.75
C LEU A 27 -4.94 8.12 -24.46
N ALA A 28 -5.06 9.38 -24.09
CA ALA A 28 -4.60 9.88 -22.80
C ALA A 28 -5.35 9.23 -21.63
N GLY A 29 -6.66 9.04 -21.75
CA GLY A 29 -7.50 8.35 -20.77
C GLY A 29 -7.12 6.89 -20.59
N ILE A 30 -6.87 6.15 -21.68
CA ILE A 30 -6.39 4.76 -21.67
C ILE A 30 -4.98 4.71 -21.07
N PHE A 31 -4.08 5.62 -21.44
CA PHE A 31 -2.72 5.67 -20.90
C PHE A 31 -2.71 5.98 -19.39
N LEU A 32 -3.52 6.95 -18.95
CA LEU A 32 -3.69 7.30 -17.54
C LEU A 32 -4.36 6.16 -16.74
N ALA A 33 -5.40 5.54 -17.30
CA ALA A 33 -6.09 4.41 -16.70
C ALA A 33 -5.19 3.16 -16.62
N ASN A 34 -4.26 2.99 -17.56
CA ASN A 34 -3.41 1.81 -17.69
C ASN A 34 -1.95 2.08 -17.29
N THR A 35 -1.74 3.00 -16.37
CA THR A 35 -0.43 3.35 -15.77
C THR A 35 0.29 2.17 -15.08
N ASN A 36 -0.33 0.98 -15.00
CA ASN A 36 0.34 -0.26 -14.61
C ASN A 36 1.48 -0.68 -15.57
N LEU A 37 1.49 -0.18 -16.81
CA LEU A 37 2.52 -0.52 -17.81
C LEU A 37 3.89 0.14 -17.55
N CYS A 38 3.93 1.24 -16.79
CA CYS A 38 5.17 1.95 -16.46
C CYS A 38 5.62 1.72 -15.00
N LEU A 39 4.97 0.82 -14.28
CA LEU A 39 5.44 0.42 -12.95
C LEU A 39 6.62 -0.56 -13.12
N PRO A 40 7.79 -0.28 -12.53
CA PRO A 40 8.90 -1.21 -12.57
C PRO A 40 8.46 -2.57 -12.01
N LYS A 41 8.86 -3.64 -12.70
CA LYS A 41 8.55 -5.02 -12.32
C LYS A 41 8.93 -5.23 -10.85
N VAL A 42 7.97 -5.63 -10.05
CA VAL A 42 8.08 -5.73 -8.59
C VAL A 42 9.22 -6.68 -8.22
N ALA A 43 10.28 -6.15 -7.60
CA ALA A 43 11.23 -6.98 -6.86
C ALA A 43 10.52 -7.46 -5.58
N LYS A 44 10.10 -8.73 -5.58
CA LYS A 44 9.53 -9.38 -4.40
C LYS A 44 10.57 -9.37 -3.29
N ALA A 45 10.16 -9.02 -2.07
CA ALA A 45 11.04 -9.16 -0.92
C ALA A 45 11.18 -10.66 -0.66
N SER A 46 12.40 -11.18 -0.68
CA SER A 46 12.62 -12.56 -0.23
C SER A 46 12.36 -12.63 1.28
N LEU A 47 11.94 -13.80 1.76
CA LEU A 47 11.80 -14.03 3.20
C LEU A 47 13.09 -13.66 3.96
N GLN A 48 14.24 -14.10 3.42
CA GLN A 48 15.58 -13.77 3.92
C GLN A 48 15.81 -12.26 4.08
N TYR A 49 15.36 -11.47 3.10
CA TYR A 49 15.47 -10.01 3.15
C TYR A 49 14.62 -9.41 4.28
N LEU A 50 13.44 -9.96 4.54
CA LEU A 50 12.58 -9.52 5.64
C LEU A 50 13.10 -9.99 7.01
N GLU A 51 13.67 -11.20 7.10
CA GLU A 51 14.22 -11.78 8.33
C GLU A 51 15.34 -10.93 8.95
N ASP A 52 16.19 -10.34 8.10
CA ASP A 52 17.34 -9.55 8.53
C ASP A 52 16.97 -8.18 9.09
N ALA A 53 15.71 -7.75 8.94
CA ALA A 53 15.24 -6.45 9.37
C ALA A 53 15.35 -6.26 10.90
N ASP A 54 15.87 -5.10 11.30
CA ASP A 54 15.98 -4.67 12.69
C ASP A 54 14.76 -3.81 13.03
N LEU A 55 13.96 -4.26 13.99
CA LEU A 55 12.72 -3.62 14.39
C LEU A 55 12.84 -3.05 15.80
N CYS A 56 12.60 -1.75 15.98
CA CYS A 56 12.54 -1.12 17.30
C CYS A 56 11.13 -1.26 17.88
N SER A 57 11.00 -1.68 19.14
CA SER A 57 9.70 -1.65 19.81
C SER A 57 9.26 -0.22 20.09
N THR A 58 7.97 0.04 19.98
CA THR A 58 7.35 1.33 20.36
C THR A 58 7.07 1.44 21.86
N VAL A 59 7.12 0.32 22.58
CA VAL A 59 6.90 0.27 24.04
C VAL A 59 8.21 0.39 24.80
N ASP A 60 9.29 -0.13 24.20
CA ASP A 60 10.63 -0.15 24.77
C ASP A 60 11.63 0.36 23.72
N ASN A 61 11.87 1.68 23.73
CA ASN A 61 12.59 2.40 22.68
C ASN A 61 14.02 1.89 22.43
N ASP A 62 14.63 1.21 23.41
CA ASP A 62 15.99 0.68 23.31
C ASP A 62 16.03 -0.78 22.86
N LYS A 63 14.87 -1.45 22.78
CA LYS A 63 14.79 -2.86 22.41
C LYS A 63 14.63 -3.03 20.91
N VAL A 64 15.72 -3.43 20.28
CA VAL A 64 15.75 -3.89 18.89
C VAL A 64 15.54 -5.40 18.85
N ILE A 65 14.59 -5.86 18.03
CA ILE A 65 14.37 -7.28 17.74
C ILE A 65 14.60 -7.56 16.26
N LYS A 66 14.97 -8.80 15.94
CA LYS A 66 14.99 -9.28 14.56
C LYS A 66 13.58 -9.59 14.09
N ALA A 67 13.23 -9.17 12.89
CA ALA A 67 11.91 -9.41 12.32
C ALA A 67 11.55 -10.90 12.26
N LYS A 68 12.52 -11.79 12.00
CA LYS A 68 12.33 -13.26 12.06
C LYS A 68 11.59 -13.72 13.33
N SER A 69 11.86 -13.11 14.47
CA SER A 69 11.25 -13.48 15.75
C SER A 69 9.73 -13.25 15.81
N LEU A 70 9.18 -12.42 14.92
CA LEU A 70 7.75 -12.16 14.84
C LEU A 70 6.95 -13.37 14.35
N TRP A 71 7.52 -14.15 13.41
CA TRP A 71 6.82 -15.28 12.78
C TRP A 71 7.43 -16.64 13.08
N GLU A 72 8.64 -16.72 13.64
CA GLU A 72 9.39 -17.97 13.80
C GLU A 72 8.57 -19.14 14.38
N LYS A 73 7.70 -18.89 15.37
CA LYS A 73 6.92 -19.93 16.07
C LYS A 73 5.54 -20.19 15.48
N THR A 74 4.82 -19.14 15.15
CA THR A 74 3.36 -19.20 14.87
C THR A 74 2.99 -18.69 13.49
N GLY A 75 3.96 -18.17 12.72
CA GLY A 75 3.66 -17.25 11.63
C GLY A 75 3.27 -15.86 12.16
N ALA A 76 3.02 -14.92 11.25
CA ALA A 76 2.55 -13.58 11.58
C ALA A 76 1.82 -12.94 10.39
N VAL A 77 0.90 -12.03 10.71
CA VAL A 77 0.39 -11.04 9.75
C VAL A 77 1.10 -9.72 10.03
N VAL A 78 1.94 -9.29 9.09
CA VAL A 78 2.74 -8.06 9.21
C VAL A 78 2.22 -7.02 8.24
N MET A 79 1.87 -5.84 8.74
CA MET A 79 1.44 -4.71 7.92
C MET A 79 2.45 -3.56 7.98
N ALA A 80 2.89 -3.10 6.81
CA ALA A 80 3.67 -1.88 6.65
C ALA A 80 2.73 -0.78 6.18
N GLU A 81 2.39 0.17 7.06
CA GLU A 81 1.52 1.33 6.78
C GLU A 81 0.08 1.07 6.24
N ALA A 82 -0.31 -0.17 6.00
CA ALA A 82 -1.63 -0.51 5.46
C ALA A 82 -2.74 -0.34 6.50
N SER A 83 -3.65 0.62 6.30
CA SER A 83 -4.74 0.88 7.25
C SER A 83 -5.84 -0.18 7.18
N GLU A 84 -6.37 -0.59 8.35
CA GLU A 84 -7.62 -1.38 8.56
C GLU A 84 -7.52 -2.92 8.68
N LEU A 85 -6.46 -3.49 9.26
CA LEU A 85 -6.45 -4.92 9.66
C LEU A 85 -6.77 -5.16 11.13
N SER A 86 -6.95 -4.12 11.94
CA SER A 86 -7.27 -4.25 13.37
C SER A 86 -8.54 -5.08 13.63
N SER A 87 -9.50 -5.06 12.71
CA SER A 87 -10.75 -5.84 12.80
C SER A 87 -10.51 -7.36 12.70
N LEU A 88 -9.40 -7.79 12.10
CA LEU A 88 -9.04 -9.21 12.01
C LEU A 88 -8.42 -9.75 13.28
N LYS A 89 -7.97 -8.89 14.20
CA LYS A 89 -7.25 -9.30 15.41
C LYS A 89 -7.93 -10.45 16.16
N PRO A 90 -9.25 -10.43 16.45
CA PRO A 90 -9.89 -11.52 17.20
C PRO A 90 -9.79 -12.88 16.48
N GLN A 91 -9.91 -12.88 15.15
CA GLN A 91 -9.84 -14.10 14.34
C GLN A 91 -8.42 -14.63 14.22
N LEU A 92 -7.43 -13.73 14.16
CA LEU A 92 -6.03 -14.09 14.15
C LEU A 92 -5.58 -14.66 15.50
N GLU A 93 -6.06 -14.09 16.61
CA GLU A 93 -5.81 -14.60 17.97
C GLU A 93 -6.40 -16.00 18.17
N GLU A 94 -7.59 -16.28 17.66
CA GLU A 94 -8.18 -17.63 17.69
C GLU A 94 -7.32 -18.66 16.95
N LEU A 95 -6.64 -18.24 15.87
CA LEU A 95 -5.72 -19.06 15.09
C LEU A 95 -4.28 -19.06 15.67
N GLY A 96 -4.04 -18.32 16.76
CA GLY A 96 -2.73 -18.21 17.39
C GLY A 96 -1.70 -17.42 16.58
N VAL A 97 -2.15 -16.60 15.62
CA VAL A 97 -1.27 -15.83 14.72
C VAL A 97 -1.25 -14.36 15.14
N PRO A 98 -0.09 -13.77 15.43
CA PRO A 98 0.01 -12.36 15.81
C PRO A 98 -0.27 -11.42 14.65
N LEU A 99 -0.92 -10.30 14.96
CA LEU A 99 -1.08 -9.14 14.07
C LEU A 99 -0.08 -8.05 14.46
N VAL A 100 0.79 -7.67 13.54
CA VAL A 100 1.91 -6.76 13.79
C VAL A 100 1.91 -5.61 12.77
N ALA A 101 2.05 -4.38 13.23
CA ALA A 101 2.30 -3.21 12.41
C ALA A 101 3.78 -2.80 12.45
N VAL A 102 4.31 -2.47 11.28
CA VAL A 102 5.66 -1.97 11.08
C VAL A 102 5.58 -0.57 10.45
N VAL A 103 5.99 0.44 11.18
CA VAL A 103 6.02 1.83 10.73
C VAL A 103 7.44 2.25 10.36
N LYS A 104 7.60 3.19 9.44
CA LYS A 104 8.92 3.63 8.97
C LYS A 104 9.67 4.48 9.98
N GLU A 105 8.95 5.34 10.70
CA GLU A 105 9.50 6.36 11.59
C GLU A 105 8.57 6.54 12.80
N ASP A 106 9.15 6.96 13.92
CA ASP A 106 8.41 7.46 15.08
C ASP A 106 8.45 9.00 15.02
N VAL A 107 7.59 9.58 14.19
CA VAL A 107 7.55 11.04 14.01
C VAL A 107 6.52 11.64 14.96
N GLY A 108 6.99 12.31 16.01
CA GLY A 108 6.17 13.16 16.86
C GLY A 108 5.07 12.41 17.61
N ALA A 109 3.80 12.62 17.24
CA ALA A 109 2.63 11.99 17.87
C ALA A 109 2.04 10.84 17.05
N GLU A 110 2.58 10.52 15.86
CA GLU A 110 1.95 9.59 14.91
C GLU A 110 1.68 8.21 15.50
N ILE A 111 2.64 7.64 16.23
CA ILE A 111 2.44 6.33 16.88
C ILE A 111 1.40 6.43 17.99
N ARG A 112 1.40 7.54 18.75
CA ARG A 112 0.43 7.80 19.82
C ARG A 112 -0.99 7.98 19.29
N ASP A 113 -1.13 8.59 18.12
CA ASP A 113 -2.42 8.83 17.47
C ASP A 113 -2.88 7.60 16.67
N PHE A 114 -1.95 6.76 16.20
CA PHE A 114 -2.25 5.49 15.54
C PHE A 114 -2.64 4.38 16.54
N ARG A 115 -2.04 4.38 17.74
CA ARG A 115 -2.25 3.33 18.75
C ARG A 115 -3.72 3.08 19.10
N PRO A 116 -4.59 4.09 19.31
CA PRO A 116 -6.02 3.87 19.56
C PRO A 116 -6.76 3.14 18.43
N HIS A 117 -6.25 3.21 17.21
CA HIS A 117 -6.86 2.61 16.02
C HIS A 117 -6.25 1.25 15.65
N PHE A 118 -5.16 0.85 16.32
CA PHE A 118 -4.46 -0.40 16.04
C PHE A 118 -4.30 -1.29 17.26
N ALA A 119 -4.90 -2.48 17.17
CA ALA A 119 -4.97 -3.39 18.29
C ALA A 119 -3.77 -4.36 18.39
N GLY A 120 -2.93 -4.48 17.36
CA GLY A 120 -1.76 -5.37 17.35
C GLY A 120 -0.49 -4.76 17.94
N ASP A 121 0.64 -5.44 17.81
CA ASP A 121 1.95 -4.89 18.22
C ASP A 121 2.51 -3.95 17.17
N ILE A 122 3.20 -2.88 17.59
CA ILE A 122 3.74 -1.87 16.67
C ILE A 122 5.25 -1.80 16.84
N TYR A 123 5.96 -1.91 15.72
CA TYR A 123 7.41 -1.78 15.62
C TYR A 123 7.80 -0.73 14.59
N VAL A 124 9.01 -0.20 14.75
CA VAL A 124 9.59 0.77 13.82
C VAL A 124 10.71 0.10 13.02
N ASP A 125 10.58 0.08 11.69
CA ASP A 125 11.61 -0.34 10.74
C ASP A 125 12.30 0.89 10.13
N LYS A 126 13.27 1.43 10.86
CA LYS A 126 14.03 2.62 10.45
C LYS A 126 14.76 2.42 9.12
N LYS A 127 15.12 1.18 8.79
CA LYS A 127 15.83 0.82 7.54
C LYS A 127 14.86 0.52 6.38
N LYS A 128 13.55 0.47 6.64
CA LYS A 128 12.48 0.34 5.66
C LYS A 128 12.55 -0.97 4.83
N HIS A 129 13.05 -2.05 5.42
CA HIS A 129 13.04 -3.39 4.80
C HIS A 129 11.64 -3.85 4.39
N PHE A 130 10.63 -3.65 5.24
CA PHE A 130 9.25 -4.03 4.91
C PHE A 130 8.64 -3.22 3.75
N TYR A 131 9.27 -2.11 3.37
CA TYR A 131 8.90 -1.29 2.21
C TYR A 131 9.64 -1.69 0.94
N GLY A 132 10.58 -2.64 1.05
CA GLY A 132 11.36 -3.23 -0.03
C GLY A 132 12.70 -2.54 -0.29
N PRO A 133 13.63 -3.21 -0.99
CA PRO A 133 14.96 -2.67 -1.30
C PRO A 133 14.89 -1.47 -2.24
N LEU A 134 13.83 -1.40 -3.06
CA LEU A 134 13.47 -0.23 -3.85
C LEU A 134 12.17 0.32 -3.27
N GLN A 135 12.29 1.38 -2.48
CA GLN A 135 11.14 2.06 -1.88
C GLN A 135 10.20 2.56 -2.98
N ARG A 136 8.95 2.15 -2.92
CA ARG A 136 7.93 2.55 -3.88
C ARG A 136 7.32 3.85 -3.41
N ARG A 137 7.77 4.94 -4.04
CA ARG A 137 7.19 6.26 -3.82
C ARG A 137 6.11 6.51 -4.87
N MET A 138 4.97 7.02 -4.43
CA MET A 138 3.97 7.57 -5.34
C MET A 138 4.60 8.78 -6.05
N GLY A 139 4.78 8.68 -7.36
CA GLY A 139 5.21 9.83 -8.18
C GLY A 139 4.11 10.88 -8.28
N ALA A 140 4.44 12.12 -8.68
CA ALA A 140 3.48 13.22 -8.81
C ALA A 140 2.24 12.87 -9.68
N LEU A 141 2.39 11.98 -10.67
CA LEU A 141 1.30 11.44 -11.49
C LEU A 141 0.28 10.59 -10.70
N GLY A 142 0.68 9.95 -9.60
CA GLY A 142 -0.21 9.22 -8.71
C GLY A 142 -1.21 10.11 -7.99
N LEU A 143 -0.84 11.37 -7.71
CA LEU A 143 -1.72 12.39 -7.13
C LEU A 143 -2.82 12.88 -8.09
N ILE A 144 -2.64 12.67 -9.40
CA ILE A 144 -3.63 13.01 -10.44
C ILE A 144 -4.75 11.96 -10.50
N ARG A 145 -4.54 10.77 -9.91
CA ARG A 145 -5.57 9.72 -9.88
C ARG A 145 -6.74 10.14 -9.01
N LEU A 146 -7.94 10.13 -9.60
CA LEU A 146 -9.19 10.48 -8.91
C LEU A 146 -9.44 9.63 -7.65
N GLY A 147 -9.03 8.35 -7.64
CA GLY A 147 -9.16 7.45 -6.48
C GLY A 147 -8.36 7.94 -5.26
N VAL A 148 -7.16 8.48 -5.47
CA VAL A 148 -6.31 9.04 -4.41
C VAL A 148 -6.95 10.30 -3.83
N TRP A 149 -7.52 11.17 -4.67
CA TRP A 149 -8.28 12.35 -4.22
C TRP A 149 -9.55 11.97 -3.43
N GLN A 150 -10.28 10.95 -3.85
CA GLN A 150 -11.45 10.46 -3.12
C GLN A 150 -11.07 9.85 -1.76
N ASN A 151 -9.98 9.09 -1.69
CA ASN A 151 -9.44 8.56 -0.45
C ASN A 151 -8.93 9.67 0.47
N PHE A 152 -8.26 10.69 -0.08
CA PHE A 152 -7.81 11.87 0.66
C PHE A 152 -8.96 12.69 1.24
N ILE A 153 -10.01 12.96 0.45
CA ILE A 153 -11.23 13.63 0.93
C ILE A 153 -11.91 12.81 2.03
N ARG A 154 -11.93 11.48 1.91
CA ARG A 154 -12.51 10.57 2.92
C ARG A 154 -11.72 10.59 4.22
N ALA A 155 -10.39 10.53 4.13
CA ALA A 155 -9.49 10.62 5.28
C ALA A 155 -9.61 11.99 5.98
N TRP A 156 -9.65 13.08 5.21
CA TRP A 156 -9.84 14.44 5.70
C TRP A 156 -11.19 14.62 6.43
N ARG A 157 -12.28 14.05 5.90
CA ARG A 157 -13.59 14.03 6.57
C ARG A 157 -13.61 13.19 7.86
N SER A 158 -12.71 12.22 7.97
CA SER A 158 -12.58 11.35 9.15
C SER A 158 -11.62 11.92 10.20
N GLY A 159 -11.10 13.13 9.99
CA GLY A 159 -10.20 13.82 10.93
C GLY A 159 -8.73 13.38 10.84
N TYR A 160 -8.36 12.56 9.86
CA TYR A 160 -6.99 12.10 9.68
C TYR A 160 -6.18 13.15 8.92
N GLN A 161 -5.35 13.93 9.64
CA GLN A 161 -4.34 14.79 9.02
C GLN A 161 -3.11 13.93 8.70
N GLY A 162 -3.06 13.38 7.50
CA GLY A 162 -1.86 12.74 6.99
C GLY A 162 -0.68 13.73 7.01
N ASN A 163 0.47 13.28 7.51
CA ASN A 163 1.66 14.11 7.57
C ASN A 163 2.26 14.33 6.17
N LEU A 164 2.32 15.60 5.74
CA LEU A 164 2.97 16.03 4.50
C LEU A 164 4.48 16.29 4.66
N ASN A 165 4.99 16.31 5.90
CA ASN A 165 6.39 16.63 6.22
C ASN A 165 7.29 15.38 6.39
N GLY A 166 6.73 14.17 6.34
CA GLY A 166 7.49 12.91 6.33
C GLY A 166 7.72 12.36 4.92
N GLU A 167 8.28 11.16 4.81
CA GLU A 167 8.28 10.37 3.56
C GLU A 167 6.88 9.81 3.25
N GLY A 168 5.87 10.70 3.23
CA GLY A 168 4.44 10.41 3.12
C GLY A 168 3.97 9.92 1.74
N PHE A 169 4.91 9.53 0.88
CA PHE A 169 4.64 8.96 -0.44
C PHE A 169 5.05 7.49 -0.55
N ILE A 170 5.64 6.90 0.49
CA ILE A 170 6.01 5.48 0.46
C ILE A 170 4.76 4.62 0.58
N LEU A 171 4.64 3.66 -0.32
CA LEU A 171 3.54 2.71 -0.37
C LEU A 171 3.82 1.51 0.54
N GLY A 172 2.80 1.13 1.29
CA GLY A 172 2.85 0.04 2.24
C GLY A 172 2.67 -1.35 1.62
N GLY A 173 2.32 -2.28 2.50
CA GLY A 173 1.96 -3.64 2.14
C GLY A 173 1.53 -4.48 3.34
N VAL A 174 1.00 -5.66 3.04
CA VAL A 174 0.57 -6.68 4.00
C VAL A 174 1.23 -7.99 3.62
N PHE A 175 1.83 -8.64 4.61
CA PHE A 175 2.50 -9.91 4.50
C PHE A 175 1.85 -10.92 5.44
N VAL A 176 1.49 -12.09 4.93
CA VAL A 176 1.18 -13.26 5.76
C VAL A 176 2.35 -14.21 5.65
N ILE A 177 3.04 -14.43 6.75
CA ILE A 177 4.28 -15.21 6.81
C ILE A 177 4.03 -16.43 7.69
N GLY A 178 4.38 -17.62 7.20
CA GLY A 178 4.29 -18.85 7.99
C GLY A 178 5.47 -19.03 8.95
N PRO A 179 5.36 -19.95 9.92
CA PRO A 179 6.42 -20.22 10.88
C PRO A 179 7.70 -20.78 10.27
N GLY A 180 8.81 -20.53 10.95
CA GLY A 180 10.16 -20.87 10.51
C GLY A 180 10.41 -20.43 9.07
N ASP A 181 10.68 -21.41 8.21
CA ASP A 181 11.05 -21.20 6.80
C ASP A 181 9.88 -21.50 5.84
N GLN A 182 8.63 -21.58 6.34
CA GLN A 182 7.44 -21.83 5.50
C GLN A 182 7.24 -20.75 4.42
N GLY A 183 7.74 -19.54 4.68
CA GLY A 183 7.77 -18.45 3.71
C GLY A 183 6.52 -17.57 3.71
N ILE A 184 6.46 -16.71 2.69
CA ILE A 184 5.40 -15.71 2.53
C ILE A 184 4.21 -16.37 1.81
N LEU A 185 3.10 -16.51 2.52
CA LEU A 185 1.85 -17.11 2.04
C LEU A 185 0.97 -16.10 1.31
N LEU A 186 1.08 -14.82 1.67
CA LEU A 186 0.45 -13.71 0.98
C LEU A 186 1.34 -12.47 1.04
N GLU A 187 1.51 -11.81 -0.10
CA GLU A 187 2.14 -10.50 -0.22
C GLU A 187 1.19 -9.60 -0.99
N HIS A 188 0.60 -8.64 -0.29
CA HIS A 188 -0.14 -7.55 -0.90
C HIS A 188 0.69 -6.29 -0.78
N ARG A 189 0.95 -5.63 -1.91
CA ARG A 189 1.72 -4.41 -1.97
C ARG A 189 0.83 -3.31 -2.51
N GLU A 190 0.64 -2.26 -1.72
CA GLU A 190 -0.21 -1.15 -2.13
C GLU A 190 0.32 -0.56 -3.44
N LYS A 191 -0.55 -0.39 -4.43
CA LYS A 191 -0.23 0.30 -5.69
C LYS A 191 -0.43 1.81 -5.58
N GLU A 192 -1.33 2.22 -4.69
CA GLU A 192 -1.67 3.60 -4.36
C GLU A 192 -2.20 3.69 -2.93
N PHE A 193 -2.23 4.91 -2.38
CA PHE A 193 -2.74 5.13 -1.03
C PHE A 193 -4.19 4.69 -0.88
N GLY A 194 -4.43 3.79 0.08
CA GLY A 194 -5.74 3.19 0.31
C GLY A 194 -6.08 2.03 -0.62
N ASP A 195 -5.11 1.49 -1.38
CA ASP A 195 -5.21 0.17 -2.00
C ASP A 195 -5.23 -0.90 -0.89
N LYS A 196 -6.43 -1.35 -0.53
CA LYS A 196 -6.64 -2.24 0.61
C LYS A 196 -6.47 -3.70 0.19
N VAL A 197 -5.79 -4.47 1.03
CA VAL A 197 -5.82 -5.93 0.93
C VAL A 197 -7.24 -6.43 1.22
N ASN A 198 -7.67 -7.45 0.50
CA ASN A 198 -8.90 -8.16 0.83
C ASN A 198 -8.71 -8.96 2.12
N THR A 199 -9.51 -8.66 3.14
CA THR A 199 -9.43 -9.34 4.44
C THR A 199 -9.74 -10.84 4.34
N ALA A 200 -10.57 -11.26 3.39
CA ALA A 200 -10.83 -12.67 3.14
C ALA A 200 -9.58 -13.42 2.67
N ASP A 201 -8.79 -12.80 1.78
CA ASP A 201 -7.55 -13.38 1.26
C ASP A 201 -6.50 -13.51 2.38
N VAL A 202 -6.44 -12.52 3.29
CA VAL A 202 -5.58 -12.57 4.49
C VAL A 202 -5.98 -13.77 5.36
N LEU A 203 -7.27 -13.91 5.67
CA LEU A 203 -7.76 -15.02 6.50
C LEU A 203 -7.55 -16.39 5.83
N GLU A 204 -7.73 -16.48 4.51
CA GLU A 204 -7.46 -17.71 3.77
C GLU A 204 -5.96 -18.06 3.81
N ALA A 205 -5.08 -17.08 3.65
CA ALA A 205 -3.64 -17.27 3.78
C ALA A 205 -3.23 -17.70 5.19
N VAL A 206 -3.84 -17.11 6.22
CA VAL A 206 -3.59 -17.48 7.63
C VAL A 206 -4.04 -18.92 7.89
N LYS A 207 -5.18 -19.36 7.34
CA LYS A 207 -5.63 -20.76 7.46
C LYS A 207 -4.71 -21.78 6.77
N LYS A 208 -3.84 -21.33 5.85
CA LYS A 208 -2.82 -22.16 5.19
C LYS A 208 -1.52 -22.26 6.00
N ILE A 209 -1.41 -21.53 7.11
CA ILE A 209 -0.27 -21.67 8.03
C ILE A 209 -0.29 -23.08 8.60
N LEU A 210 0.83 -23.78 8.44
CA LEU A 210 1.01 -25.08 9.06
C LEU A 210 1.61 -24.83 10.45
N PRO A 211 1.15 -25.55 11.49
CA PRO A 211 1.77 -25.43 12.80
C PRO A 211 3.27 -25.75 12.70
N GLY A 212 4.10 -24.91 13.32
CA GLY A 212 5.55 -25.10 13.36
C GLY A 212 5.90 -26.49 13.89
N LYS A 213 6.82 -27.17 13.21
CA LYS A 213 7.36 -28.47 13.64
C LYS A 213 8.22 -28.34 14.90
#